data_AF-A0A7V2S6U8-F1
#
_entry.id   AF-A0A7V2S6U8-F1
#
_cell.length_a   1.000
_cell.length_b   1.000
_cell.length_c   1.000
_cell.angle_alpha   90.00
_cell.angle_beta   90.00
_cell.angle_gamma   90.00
#
_symmetry.space_group_name_H-M   'P 1'
#
loop_
_entity.id
_entity.type
_entity.pdbx_description
1 polymer ?
#
loop_
_entity_poly.entity_id
_entity_poly.type
_entity_poly.pdbx_seq_one_letter_code
_entity_poly.pdbx_strand_id
1 'polypeptide(L)' 'MMVEEYANERYNFDKSCRLLSKQDYKTVFNQSQKVSDNCFLVLFFKKENGKPRLGLAVAKKVARLAIQRNVLKRIIRES' A
#
# COMPACT_ATOMS: atom_id res chain seq x y z
N MET A 1 22.13 3.10 35.47
CA MET A 1 22.83 3.62 34.28
C MET A 1 22.62 2.63 33.16
N MET A 2 21.72 2.96 32.25
CA MET A 2 21.51 2.43 30.88
C MET A 2 20.18 3.02 30.40
N VAL A 3 20.12 4.35 30.46
CA VAL A 3 19.15 5.16 29.72
C VAL A 3 19.89 5.59 28.46
N GLU A 4 20.04 4.67 27.51
CA GLU A 4 20.51 5.00 26.16
C GLU A 4 19.40 4.62 25.18
N GLU A 5 18.74 5.66 24.69
CA GLU A 5 18.19 5.80 23.34
C GLU A 5 17.33 4.63 22.82
N TYR A 6 16.10 4.51 23.34
CA TYR A 6 15.00 4.17 22.43
C TYR A 6 14.71 5.40 21.57
N ALA A 7 15.54 5.57 20.54
CA ALA A 7 15.26 6.47 19.44
C ALA A 7 13.80 6.25 19.02
N ASN A 8 13.09 7.36 18.80
CA ASN A 8 11.74 7.38 18.27
C ASN A 8 11.79 6.83 16.83
N GLU A 9 11.92 5.52 16.67
CA GLU A 9 11.81 4.81 15.41
C GLU A 9 10.37 4.99 14.95
N ARG A 10 10.13 6.09 14.26
CA ARG A 10 8.88 6.29 13.56
C ARG A 10 8.78 5.19 12.52
N TYR A 11 7.93 4.19 12.79
CA TYR A 11 7.48 3.18 11.84
C TYR A 11 6.75 3.88 10.69
N ASN A 12 7.53 4.50 9.81
CA ASN A 12 7.06 5.25 8.67
C ASN A 12 7.12 4.34 7.46
N PHE A 13 5.96 4.08 6.88
CA PHE A 13 5.90 3.40 5.60
C PHE A 13 6.55 4.29 4.52
N ASP A 14 7.81 4.00 4.18
CA ASP A 14 8.62 4.87 3.32
C ASP A 14 7.99 5.09 1.94
N LYS A 15 8.28 6.24 1.34
CA LYS A 15 7.74 6.58 0.01
C LYS A 15 8.24 5.61 -1.07
N SER A 16 9.44 5.05 -0.93
CA SER A 16 9.98 4.06 -1.87
C SER A 16 9.24 2.72 -1.85
N CYS A 17 8.56 2.40 -0.74
CA CYS A 17 7.71 1.22 -0.59
C CYS A 17 6.29 1.44 -1.13
N ARG A 18 5.98 2.60 -1.72
CA ARG A 18 4.64 2.94 -2.25
C ARG A 18 4.60 2.82 -3.76
N LEU A 19 3.52 2.27 -4.28
CA LEU A 19 3.17 2.32 -5.70
C LEU A 19 2.51 3.67 -6.00
N LEU A 20 3.24 4.58 -6.66
CA LEU A 20 2.78 5.96 -6.90
C LEU A 20 2.53 6.27 -8.38
N SER A 21 3.27 5.66 -9.30
CA SER A 21 3.20 6.03 -10.72
C SER A 21 2.07 5.28 -11.44
N LYS A 22 1.42 5.96 -12.39
CA LYS A 22 0.39 5.36 -13.25
C LYS A 22 0.93 4.13 -14.01
N GLN A 23 2.19 4.20 -14.44
CA GLN A 23 2.84 3.11 -15.16
C GLN A 23 3.00 1.87 -14.28
N ASP A 24 3.41 2.03 -13.02
CA ASP A 24 3.51 0.92 -12.08
C ASP A 24 2.16 0.23 -11.85
N TYR A 25 1.08 1.00 -11.68
CA TYR A 25 -0.27 0.43 -11.57
C TYR A 25 -0.67 -0.31 -12.84
N LYS A 26 -0.39 0.25 -14.03
CA LYS A 26 -0.69 -0.40 -15.31
C LYS A 26 0.01 -1.75 -15.42
N THR A 27 1.28 -1.84 -15.02
CA THR A 27 2.03 -3.10 -15.01
C THR A 27 1.38 -4.13 -14.07
N VAL A 28 1.04 -3.74 -12.84
CA VAL A 28 0.35 -4.64 -11.90
C VAL A 28 -0.98 -5.12 -12.51
N PHE A 29 -1.80 -4.23 -13.05
CA PHE A 29 -3.09 -4.62 -13.61
C PHE A 29 -2.97 -5.59 -14.81
N ASN A 30 -1.90 -5.50 -15.59
CA ASN A 30 -1.70 -6.32 -16.78
C ASN A 30 -1.01 -7.68 -16.51
N GLN A 31 -0.10 -7.75 -15.54
CA GLN A 31 0.77 -8.91 -15.31
C GLN A 31 0.54 -9.60 -13.96
N SER A 32 -0.53 -9.26 -13.23
CA SER A 32 -0.77 -9.78 -11.88
C SER A 32 -1.47 -11.12 -11.83
N GLN A 33 -1.11 -11.87 -10.79
CA GLN A 33 -1.98 -12.87 -10.18
C GLN A 33 -2.98 -12.17 -9.25
N LYS A 34 -4.15 -12.78 -9.10
CA LYS A 34 -5.28 -12.19 -8.38
C LYS A 34 -5.72 -13.12 -7.26
N VAL A 35 -5.89 -12.54 -6.08
CA VAL A 35 -6.57 -13.18 -4.94
C VAL A 35 -7.68 -12.25 -4.52
N SER A 36 -8.90 -12.77 -4.47
CA SER A 36 -10.10 -12.02 -4.09
C SER A 36 -10.68 -12.56 -2.80
N ASP A 37 -11.14 -11.64 -1.97
CA ASP A 37 -11.94 -11.88 -0.78
C ASP A 37 -13.10 -10.88 -0.74
N ASN A 38 -14.02 -11.02 0.21
CA ASN A 38 -15.20 -10.17 0.38
C ASN A 38 -14.84 -8.69 0.56
N CYS A 39 -13.71 -8.39 1.20
CA CYS A 39 -13.26 -7.03 1.48
C CYS A 39 -12.22 -6.51 0.47
N PHE A 40 -11.41 -7.39 -0.11
CA PHE A 40 -10.22 -6.99 -0.87
C PHE A 40 -10.03 -7.79 -2.15
N LEU A 41 -9.56 -7.08 -3.18
CA LEU A 41 -8.95 -7.70 -4.36
C LEU A 41 -7.46 -7.37 -4.33
N VAL A 42 -6.64 -8.38 -4.09
CA VAL A 42 -5.18 -8.25 -4.07
C VAL A 42 -4.64 -8.66 -5.43
N LEU A 43 -3.94 -7.72 -6.06
CA LEU A 43 -3.22 -7.93 -7.30
C LEU A 43 -1.74 -7.87 -7.00
N PHE A 44 -1.01 -8.93 -7.33
CA PHE A 44 0.42 -9.00 -7.07
C PHE A 44 1.15 -9.65 -8.23
N PHE A 45 2.40 -9.24 -8.42
CA PHE A 45 3.33 -9.91 -9.31
C PHE A 45 4.72 -9.80 -8.69
N LYS A 46 5.55 -10.82 -8.89
CA LYS A 46 6.92 -10.79 -8.42
C LYS A 46 7.77 -9.99 -9.40
N LYS A 47 8.40 -8.92 -8.92
CA LYS A 47 9.43 -8.20 -9.68
C LYS A 47 10.79 -8.73 -9.27
N GLU A 48 11.55 -9.29 -10.20
CA GLU A 48 12.93 -9.68 -9.94
C GLU A 48 13.76 -8.43 -9.61
N ASN A 49 14.51 -8.48 -8.51
CA ASN A 49 15.37 -7.40 -8.01
C ASN A 49 14.66 -6.08 -7.66
N GLY A 50 13.35 -6.11 -7.40
CA GLY A 50 12.58 -4.95 -6.96
C GLY A 50 12.34 -4.92 -5.45
N LYS A 51 12.38 -3.73 -4.84
CA LYS A 51 11.83 -3.54 -3.49
C LYS A 51 10.31 -3.84 -3.50
N PRO A 52 9.77 -4.45 -2.44
CA PRO A 52 8.32 -4.64 -2.33
C PRO A 52 7.63 -3.27 -2.29
N ARG A 53 6.56 -3.13 -3.08
CA ARG A 53 5.80 -1.87 -3.17
C ARG A 53 4.31 -2.15 -3.03
N LEU A 54 3.63 -1.35 -2.21
CA LEU A 54 2.20 -1.43 -1.98
C LEU A 54 1.46 -0.28 -2.66
N GLY A 55 0.41 -0.61 -3.42
CA GLY A 55 -0.54 0.33 -4.01
C GLY A 55 -1.94 0.09 -3.50
N LEU A 56 -2.71 1.15 -3.28
CA LEU A 56 -4.10 1.06 -2.81
C LEU A 56 -5.05 1.84 -3.72
N ALA A 57 -5.93 1.09 -4.40
CA ALA A 57 -6.99 1.63 -5.23
C ALA A 57 -8.34 1.44 -4.52
N VAL A 58 -9.00 2.55 -4.18
CA VAL A 58 -10.34 2.54 -3.57
C VAL A 58 -11.31 3.22 -4.53
N ALA A 59 -12.29 2.46 -5.03
CA ALA A 59 -13.26 2.96 -5.99
C ALA A 59 -14.25 3.94 -5.32
N LYS A 60 -14.74 4.92 -6.08
CA LYS A 60 -15.74 5.90 -5.61
C LYS A 60 -17.04 5.24 -5.14
N LYS A 61 -17.40 4.09 -5.72
CA LYS A 61 -18.58 3.30 -5.31
C LYS A 61 -18.49 2.71 -3.91
N VAL A 62 -17.27 2.45 -3.42
CA VAL A 62 -17.02 1.90 -2.07
C VAL A 62 -17.01 3.03 -1.04
N ALA A 63 -16.35 4.15 -1.37
CA ALA A 63 -16.27 5.32 -0.51
C ALA A 63 -16.38 6.60 -1.35
N ARG A 64 -17.53 7.27 -1.25
CA ARG A 64 -17.87 8.45 -2.07
C ARG A 64 -16.98 9.63 -1.72
N LEU A 65 -16.73 9.87 -0.43
CA LEU A 65 -15.96 11.02 0.04
C LEU A 65 -14.45 10.76 -0.07
N ALA A 66 -13.70 11.79 -0.46
CA ALA A 66 -12.24 11.72 -0.54
C ALA A 66 -11.61 11.41 0.83
N ILE A 67 -12.14 11.99 1.90
CA ILE A 67 -11.67 11.78 3.26
C ILE A 67 -11.82 10.31 3.66
N GLN A 68 -12.98 9.68 3.40
CA GLN A 68 -13.20 8.25 3.68
C GLN A 68 -12.18 7.36 2.97
N ARG A 69 -11.90 7.62 1.69
CA ARG A 69 -10.86 6.89 0.95
C ARG A 69 -9.47 7.10 1.55
N ASN A 70 -9.15 8.31 1.98
CA ASN A 70 -7.84 8.62 2.56
C ASN A 70 -7.65 7.92 3.91
N VAL A 71 -8.69 7.88 4.74
CA VAL A 71 -8.71 7.14 6.01
C VAL A 71 -8.53 5.64 5.77
N LEU A 72 -9.32 5.04 4.88
CA LEU A 72 -9.19 3.62 4.52
C LEU A 72 -7.76 3.29 4.07
N LYS A 73 -7.21 4.11 3.17
CA LYS A 73 -5.84 3.93 2.68
C LYS A 73 -4.79 4.08 3.79
N ARG A 74 -5.08 4.85 4.85
CA ARG A 74 -4.17 5.05 5.97
C ARG A 74 -4.20 3.85 6.91
N ILE A 75 -5.39 3.41 7.32
CA ILE A 75 -5.58 2.21 8.16
C ILE A 75 -4.88 1.00 7.54
N ILE A 76 -5.11 0.75 6.24
CA ILE A 76 -4.50 -0.38 5.53
C ILE A 76 -2.95 -0.30 5.48
N ARG A 77 -2.36 0.89 5.56
CA ARG A 77 -0.89 1.05 5.57
C ARG A 77 -0.26 0.92 6.95
N GLU A 78 -1.05 1.06 8.01
CA GLU A 78 -0.61 1.03 9.40
C GLU A 78 -0.90 -0.33 10.06
N SER A 79 -1.58 -1.25 9.36
CA SER A 79 -1.83 -2.65 9.77
C SER A 79 -0.73 -3.56 9.23
#